data_AF-A0A8S7BMP5-F1
#
_entry.id   AF-A0A8S7BMP5-F1
#
_cell.length_a   1.000
_cell.length_b   1.000
_cell.length_c   1.000
_cell.angle_alpha   90.00
_cell.angle_beta   90.00
_cell.angle_gamma   90.00
#
_symmetry.space_group_name_H-M   'P 1'
#
loop_
_entity.id
_entity.type
_entity.pdbx_description
1 polymer ?
#
loop_
_entity_poly.entity_id
_entity_poly.type
_entity_poly.pdbx_seq_one_letter_code
_entity_poly.pdbx_strand_id
1 'polypeptide(L)'
;RLPDPELHPDSTLTAWPDNRIAEDAHYVYHYDEYGRLTEKTDRIPTGVIRTDDERTHHYHYDSQHRLVFHTRIQHGEPLVESRYLYDPLGRRMAKRVWRRERDLTGWMSLSRKPEETWYGWDGDRLTTVQTDTTRIQTVYQPGSFAPLIRIETDNGEREKAQCRSLAEKIQQEGSEDGHGVVFPAELVGLLDRLEGEIRANCVSSESRQWLAQCGLTVERLAAQIEPVYLPERKIHLYH
;
A
#
# COMPACT_ATOMS: atom_id res chain seq x y z
N ARG A 1 -22.76 -17.00 21.35
CA ARG A 1 -23.70 -17.91 20.64
C ARG A 1 -22.99 -19.26 20.55
N LEU A 2 -23.70 -20.35 20.86
CA LEU A 2 -23.23 -21.74 20.76
C LEU A 2 -22.65 -22.05 19.37
N PRO A 3 -21.82 -23.11 19.25
CA PRO A 3 -21.43 -23.63 17.95
C PRO A 3 -22.66 -24.02 17.11
N ASP A 4 -22.55 -23.83 15.81
CA ASP A 4 -23.45 -24.46 14.86
C ASP A 4 -23.42 -25.98 15.11
N PRO A 5 -24.55 -26.66 15.36
CA PRO A 5 -24.59 -28.10 15.53
C PRO A 5 -23.93 -28.85 14.36
N GLU A 6 -23.90 -28.26 13.17
CA GLU A 6 -23.20 -28.81 12.00
C GLU A 6 -21.66 -28.77 12.14
N LEU A 7 -21.11 -27.81 12.89
CA LEU A 7 -19.67 -27.64 13.08
C LEU A 7 -19.13 -28.40 14.31
N HIS A 8 -19.99 -28.76 15.27
CA HIS A 8 -19.59 -29.41 16.52
C HIS A 8 -20.63 -30.43 17.02
N PRO A 9 -20.90 -31.51 16.27
CA PRO A 9 -21.94 -32.49 16.60
C PRO A 9 -21.69 -33.24 17.92
N ASP A 10 -20.42 -33.34 18.36
CA ASP A 10 -20.01 -34.13 19.53
C ASP A 10 -19.62 -33.28 20.76
N SER A 11 -19.78 -31.96 20.71
CA SER A 11 -19.35 -31.08 21.81
C SER A 11 -20.32 -31.12 23.00
N THR A 12 -19.79 -31.42 24.19
CA THR A 12 -20.54 -31.37 25.46
C THR A 12 -20.57 -29.96 26.08
N LEU A 13 -19.93 -28.97 25.45
CA LEU A 13 -19.84 -27.60 25.94
C LEU A 13 -21.13 -26.82 25.65
N THR A 14 -21.73 -26.25 26.70
CA THR A 14 -22.91 -25.38 26.59
C THR A 14 -22.56 -23.90 26.33
N ALA A 15 -21.28 -23.54 26.53
CA ALA A 15 -20.70 -22.25 26.16
C ALA A 15 -19.16 -22.37 26.12
N TRP A 16 -18.52 -21.50 25.33
CA TRP A 16 -17.07 -21.35 25.35
C TRP A 16 -16.65 -20.52 26.58
N PRO A 17 -15.70 -21.00 27.41
CA PRO A 17 -15.12 -20.18 28.47
C PRO A 17 -14.61 -18.85 27.90
N ASP A 18 -14.93 -17.74 28.59
CA ASP A 18 -14.58 -16.38 28.16
C ASP A 18 -15.01 -16.00 26.73
N ASN A 19 -16.01 -16.70 26.16
CA ASN A 19 -16.41 -16.60 24.75
C ASN A 19 -15.26 -16.87 23.75
N ARG A 20 -14.30 -17.72 24.10
CA ARG A 20 -13.14 -18.08 23.26
C ARG A 20 -13.30 -19.48 22.66
N ILE A 21 -13.42 -19.56 21.33
CA ILE A 21 -13.52 -20.84 20.62
C ILE A 21 -12.16 -21.52 20.66
N ALA A 22 -12.04 -22.67 21.32
CA ALA A 22 -10.76 -23.39 21.42
C ALA A 22 -10.50 -24.33 20.23
N GLU A 23 -11.55 -24.82 19.58
CA GLU A 23 -11.48 -25.70 18.42
C GLU A 23 -12.78 -25.62 17.61
N ASP A 24 -12.73 -25.89 16.31
CA ASP A 24 -13.88 -26.11 15.43
C ASP A 24 -13.70 -27.32 14.51
N ALA A 25 -14.56 -27.47 13.48
CA ALA A 25 -14.47 -28.58 12.52
C ALA A 25 -13.12 -28.63 11.76
N HIS A 26 -12.40 -27.50 11.68
CA HIS A 26 -11.22 -27.33 10.83
C HIS A 26 -9.97 -26.91 11.59
N TYR A 27 -10.09 -26.29 12.75
CA TYR A 27 -8.97 -25.67 13.44
C TYR A 27 -8.98 -25.88 14.96
N VAL A 28 -7.79 -25.77 15.53
CA VAL A 28 -7.55 -25.59 16.97
C VAL A 28 -6.96 -24.20 17.17
N TYR A 29 -7.38 -23.50 18.22
CA TYR A 29 -7.04 -22.11 18.50
C TYR A 29 -6.40 -21.97 19.89
N HIS A 30 -5.31 -21.19 19.96
CA HIS A 30 -4.68 -20.82 21.22
C HIS A 30 -4.67 -19.30 21.40
N TYR A 31 -4.85 -18.86 22.64
CA TYR A 31 -4.93 -17.45 23.01
C TYR A 31 -3.95 -17.13 24.14
N ASP A 32 -3.48 -15.89 24.18
CA ASP A 32 -2.71 -15.38 25.32
C ASP A 32 -3.62 -14.97 26.50
N GLU A 33 -2.98 -14.51 27.59
CA GLU A 33 -3.65 -14.02 28.79
C GLU A 33 -4.63 -12.86 28.52
N TYR A 34 -4.38 -12.06 27.47
CA TYR A 34 -5.23 -10.95 27.05
C TYR A 34 -6.34 -11.37 26.08
N GLY A 35 -6.42 -12.66 25.71
CA GLY A 35 -7.41 -13.19 24.78
C GLY A 35 -7.13 -12.91 23.32
N ARG A 36 -5.90 -12.57 22.96
CA ARG A 36 -5.48 -12.43 21.55
C ARG A 36 -5.12 -13.80 21.01
N LEU A 37 -5.59 -14.11 19.81
CA LEU A 37 -5.28 -15.36 19.12
C LEU A 37 -3.78 -15.42 18.84
N THR A 38 -3.04 -16.35 19.42
CA THR A 38 -1.59 -16.50 19.20
C THR A 38 -1.27 -17.63 18.22
N GLU A 39 -2.12 -18.65 18.15
CA GLU A 39 -1.93 -19.79 17.26
C GLU A 39 -3.26 -20.28 16.68
N LYS A 40 -3.25 -20.66 15.40
CA LYS A 40 -4.34 -21.37 14.75
C LYS A 40 -3.78 -22.50 13.91
N THR A 41 -4.17 -23.74 14.21
CA THR A 41 -3.62 -24.95 13.59
C THR A 41 -4.72 -25.77 12.96
N ASP A 42 -4.46 -26.35 11.79
CA ASP A 42 -5.40 -27.30 11.17
C ASP A 42 -5.70 -28.46 12.14
N ARG A 43 -6.99 -28.78 12.32
CA ARG A 43 -7.45 -29.89 13.16
C ARG A 43 -7.41 -31.17 12.32
N ILE A 44 -6.67 -32.18 12.78
CA ILE A 44 -6.77 -33.53 12.20
C ILE A 44 -7.59 -34.44 13.12
N PRO A 45 -8.67 -35.06 12.61
CA PRO A 45 -9.52 -35.94 13.40
C PRO A 45 -8.76 -37.14 13.97
N THR A 46 -9.18 -37.58 15.16
CA THR A 46 -8.66 -38.78 15.81
C THR A 46 -8.77 -40.00 14.89
N GLY A 47 -7.67 -40.73 14.70
CA GLY A 47 -7.62 -41.94 13.87
C GLY A 47 -7.29 -41.71 12.40
N VAL A 48 -7.12 -40.46 11.95
CA VAL A 48 -6.61 -40.12 10.62
C VAL A 48 -5.08 -40.05 10.66
N ILE A 49 -4.41 -40.59 9.65
CA ILE A 49 -2.96 -40.47 9.48
C ILE A 49 -2.65 -39.01 9.15
N ARG A 50 -1.73 -38.40 9.90
CA ARG A 50 -1.21 -37.07 9.56
C ARG A 50 -0.61 -37.13 8.15
N THR A 51 -1.20 -36.40 7.22
CA THR A 51 -0.67 -36.21 5.87
C THR A 51 0.46 -35.20 5.82
N ASP A 52 0.86 -34.70 7.01
CA ASP A 52 1.88 -33.69 7.28
C ASP A 52 1.64 -32.34 6.56
N ASP A 53 0.54 -32.18 5.81
CA ASP A 53 0.15 -30.96 5.13
C ASP A 53 -0.50 -29.91 6.05
N GLU A 54 -0.57 -30.22 7.36
CA GLU A 54 -1.06 -29.36 8.42
C GLU A 54 -0.35 -28.01 8.44
N ARG A 55 -1.15 -26.95 8.55
CA ARG A 55 -0.66 -25.58 8.63
C ARG A 55 -0.88 -25.05 10.03
N THR A 56 0.19 -24.48 10.57
CA THR A 56 0.14 -23.70 11.81
C THR A 56 0.30 -22.23 11.49
N HIS A 57 -0.61 -21.41 11.99
CA HIS A 57 -0.53 -19.96 11.93
C HIS A 57 -0.08 -19.44 13.29
N HIS A 58 0.95 -18.60 13.33
CA HIS A 58 1.35 -17.88 14.54
C HIS A 58 1.10 -16.39 14.37
N TYR A 59 0.64 -15.75 15.45
CA TYR A 59 0.24 -14.35 15.49
C TYR A 59 0.97 -13.65 16.64
N HIS A 60 1.62 -12.53 16.33
CA HIS A 60 2.42 -11.78 17.29
C HIS A 60 1.97 -10.34 17.37
N TYR A 61 1.86 -9.85 18.60
CA TYR A 61 1.30 -8.54 18.90
C TYR A 61 2.34 -7.65 19.58
N ASP A 62 2.24 -6.35 19.35
CA ASP A 62 2.98 -5.36 20.13
C ASP A 62 2.34 -5.10 21.50
N SER A 63 2.96 -4.23 22.29
CA SER A 63 2.47 -3.80 23.60
C SER A 63 1.17 -2.99 23.54
N GLN A 64 0.77 -2.51 22.37
CA GLN A 64 -0.52 -1.85 22.14
C GLN A 64 -1.59 -2.83 21.63
N HIS A 65 -1.33 -4.14 21.72
CA HIS A 65 -2.23 -5.21 21.30
C HIS A 65 -2.56 -5.21 19.80
N ARG A 66 -1.66 -4.70 18.96
CA ARG A 66 -1.80 -4.70 17.50
C ARG A 66 -1.00 -5.85 16.90
N LEU A 67 -1.60 -6.58 15.95
CA LEU A 67 -0.93 -7.67 15.24
C LEU A 67 0.20 -7.10 14.37
N VAL A 68 1.46 -7.34 14.72
CA VAL A 68 2.63 -6.82 13.99
C VAL A 68 3.31 -7.86 13.12
N PHE A 69 3.15 -9.14 13.43
CA PHE A 69 3.74 -10.23 12.67
C PHE A 69 2.82 -11.45 12.64
N HIS A 70 2.71 -12.06 11.46
CA HIS A 70 2.01 -13.31 11.23
C HIS A 70 2.91 -14.24 10.42
N THR A 71 2.98 -15.51 10.80
CA THR A 71 3.62 -16.54 9.98
C THR A 71 2.66 -17.72 9.79
N ARG A 72 2.73 -18.36 8.62
CA ARG A 72 2.05 -19.62 8.33
C ARG A 72 3.10 -20.65 7.97
N ILE A 73 3.19 -21.71 8.76
CA ILE A 73 4.21 -22.76 8.70
C ILE A 73 3.54 -24.06 8.26
N GLN A 74 4.23 -24.84 7.44
CA GLN A 74 3.88 -26.21 7.07
C GLN A 74 5.16 -27.04 7.13
N HIS A 75 5.16 -28.20 7.79
CA HIS A 75 6.36 -29.03 8.02
C HIS A 75 7.58 -28.28 8.61
N GLY A 76 7.37 -27.35 9.54
CA GLY A 76 8.45 -26.54 10.12
C GLY A 76 8.99 -25.44 9.19
N GLU A 77 8.47 -25.34 7.98
CA GLU A 77 8.91 -24.40 6.95
C GLU A 77 7.90 -23.24 6.78
N PRO A 78 8.33 -21.97 6.79
CA PRO A 78 7.42 -20.85 6.57
C PRO A 78 6.94 -20.83 5.11
N LEU A 79 5.62 -20.84 4.94
CA LEU A 79 4.94 -20.63 3.66
C LEU A 79 4.66 -19.16 3.40
N VAL A 80 4.34 -18.42 4.45
CA VAL A 80 4.00 -17.00 4.37
C VAL A 80 4.49 -16.33 5.64
N GLU A 81 5.12 -15.16 5.48
CA GLU A 81 5.33 -14.21 6.54
C GLU A 81 4.64 -12.89 6.21
N SER A 82 4.01 -12.27 7.18
CA SER A 82 3.36 -10.96 7.03
C SER A 82 3.76 -10.04 8.17
N ARG A 83 4.13 -8.79 7.83
CA ARG A 83 4.40 -7.72 8.80
C ARG A 83 3.46 -6.56 8.58
N TYR A 84 3.05 -5.92 9.67
CA TYR A 84 2.10 -4.82 9.64
C TYR A 84 2.66 -3.60 10.36
N LEU A 85 2.48 -2.43 9.76
CA LEU A 85 2.86 -1.15 10.35
C LEU A 85 1.61 -0.33 10.64
N TYR A 86 1.63 0.41 11.74
CA TYR A 86 0.51 1.19 12.23
C TYR A 86 0.95 2.61 12.57
N ASP A 87 0.04 3.56 12.43
CA ASP A 87 0.24 4.91 12.95
C ASP A 87 -0.06 4.97 14.47
N PRO A 88 0.18 6.13 15.13
CA PRO A 88 -0.11 6.28 16.56
C PRO A 88 -1.58 6.13 16.95
N LEU A 89 -2.51 6.32 16.02
CA LEU A 89 -3.95 6.11 16.23
C LEU A 89 -4.37 4.64 16.04
N GLY A 90 -3.43 3.75 15.71
CA GLY A 90 -3.68 2.32 15.54
C GLY A 90 -4.23 1.94 14.16
N ARG A 91 -4.23 2.85 13.19
CA ARG A 91 -4.64 2.55 11.81
C ARG A 91 -3.46 1.93 11.07
N ARG A 92 -3.73 0.89 10.28
CA ARG A 92 -2.68 0.18 9.52
C ARG A 92 -2.18 1.08 8.40
N MET A 93 -0.88 1.39 8.37
CA MET A 93 -0.21 2.19 7.34
C MET A 93 0.40 1.33 6.25
N ALA A 94 0.89 0.13 6.60
CA ALA A 94 1.49 -0.77 5.64
C ALA A 94 1.29 -2.24 6.00
N LYS A 95 1.34 -3.08 4.98
CA LYS A 95 1.42 -4.54 5.06
C LYS A 95 2.53 -5.00 4.12
N ARG A 96 3.40 -5.88 4.61
CA ARG A 96 4.43 -6.56 3.83
C ARG A 96 4.19 -8.06 3.89
N VAL A 97 4.20 -8.74 2.75
CA VAL A 97 3.99 -10.19 2.67
C VAL A 97 5.13 -10.85 1.91
N TRP A 98 5.78 -11.80 2.55
CA TRP A 98 6.72 -12.70 1.92
C TRP A 98 6.05 -14.04 1.72
N ARG A 99 6.18 -14.62 0.52
CA ARG A 99 5.57 -15.92 0.18
C ARG A 99 6.65 -16.89 -0.20
N ARG A 100 6.47 -18.15 0.20
CA ARG A 100 7.38 -19.21 -0.20
C ARG A 100 7.20 -19.49 -1.68
N GLU A 101 8.25 -19.27 -2.43
CA GLU A 101 8.30 -19.42 -3.87
C GLU A 101 9.61 -20.09 -4.29
N ARG A 102 9.65 -20.53 -5.55
CA ARG A 102 10.85 -21.10 -6.14
C ARG A 102 11.77 -19.96 -6.58
N ASP A 103 12.99 -19.93 -6.06
CA ASP A 103 13.99 -18.96 -6.49
C ASP A 103 14.66 -19.35 -7.82
N LEU A 104 15.58 -18.49 -8.30
CA LEU A 104 16.31 -18.71 -9.56
C LEU A 104 17.19 -19.98 -9.55
N THR A 105 17.50 -20.53 -8.37
CA THR A 105 18.28 -21.78 -8.23
C THR A 105 17.38 -23.01 -8.15
N GLY A 106 16.06 -22.82 -8.11
CA GLY A 106 15.08 -23.88 -7.95
C GLY A 106 14.77 -24.21 -6.48
N TRP A 107 15.36 -23.50 -5.52
CA TRP A 107 15.15 -23.69 -4.09
C TRP A 107 13.86 -23.02 -3.62
N MET A 108 13.13 -23.66 -2.70
CA MET A 108 11.91 -23.09 -2.11
C MET A 108 12.28 -22.26 -0.89
N SER A 109 12.06 -20.94 -0.96
CA SER A 109 12.29 -20.02 0.16
C SER A 109 11.29 -18.86 0.12
N LEU A 110 11.18 -18.11 1.21
CA LEU A 110 10.42 -16.87 1.18
C LEU A 110 11.00 -15.91 0.13
N SER A 111 10.12 -15.22 -0.59
CA SER A 111 10.47 -14.24 -1.60
C SER A 111 11.53 -13.26 -1.09
N ARG A 112 12.46 -12.82 -1.94
CA ARG A 112 13.49 -11.86 -1.49
C ARG A 112 12.92 -10.47 -1.20
N LYS A 113 11.91 -10.08 -1.98
CA LYS A 113 11.18 -8.84 -1.81
C LYS A 113 9.75 -9.16 -1.33
N PRO A 114 9.21 -8.42 -0.36
CA PRO A 114 7.81 -8.55 0.00
C PRO A 114 6.91 -7.95 -1.09
N GLU A 115 5.70 -8.49 -1.20
CA GLU A 115 4.55 -7.74 -1.71
C GLU A 115 4.22 -6.65 -0.70
N GLU A 116 4.26 -5.38 -1.10
CA GLU A 116 3.90 -4.26 -0.23
C GLU A 116 2.48 -3.75 -0.52
N THR A 117 1.78 -3.36 0.54
CA THR A 117 0.53 -2.61 0.45
C THR A 117 0.56 -1.46 1.43
N TRP A 118 0.38 -0.25 0.93
CA TRP A 118 0.32 0.99 1.68
C TRP A 118 -1.12 1.48 1.80
N TYR A 119 -1.44 2.06 2.95
CA TYR A 119 -2.79 2.51 3.30
C TYR A 119 -2.74 3.98 3.71
N GLY A 120 -3.44 4.82 2.96
CA GLY A 120 -3.59 6.25 3.22
C GLY A 120 -4.94 6.55 3.87
N TRP A 121 -4.92 7.38 4.90
CA TRP A 121 -6.08 7.69 5.73
C TRP A 121 -6.39 9.19 5.73
N ASP A 122 -7.69 9.54 5.77
CA ASP A 122 -8.21 10.88 6.07
C ASP A 122 -9.14 10.76 7.29
N GLY A 123 -8.67 11.20 8.46
CA GLY A 123 -9.30 10.81 9.73
C GLY A 123 -9.44 9.28 9.79
N ASP A 124 -10.61 8.77 10.12
CA ASP A 124 -10.84 7.32 10.22
C ASP A 124 -11.17 6.65 8.87
N ARG A 125 -11.09 7.38 7.76
CA ARG A 125 -11.47 6.89 6.43
C ARG A 125 -10.25 6.42 5.66
N LEU A 126 -10.30 5.18 5.18
CA LEU A 126 -9.27 4.64 4.29
C LEU A 126 -9.46 5.20 2.88
N THR A 127 -8.67 6.22 2.52
CA THR A 127 -8.83 6.94 1.25
C THR A 127 -7.92 6.41 0.16
N THR A 128 -6.81 5.74 0.49
CA THR A 128 -5.87 5.20 -0.49
C THR A 128 -5.42 3.80 -0.11
N VAL A 129 -5.43 2.87 -1.08
CA VAL A 129 -4.73 1.58 -1.00
C VAL A 129 -3.78 1.51 -2.18
N GLN A 130 -2.50 1.30 -1.93
CA GLN A 130 -1.49 1.24 -2.97
C GLN A 130 -0.69 -0.06 -2.85
N THR A 131 -0.75 -0.88 -3.88
CA THR A 131 0.13 -2.03 -4.07
C THR A 131 1.26 -1.67 -5.04
N ASP A 132 2.12 -2.63 -5.34
CA ASP A 132 3.14 -2.48 -6.37
C ASP A 132 2.54 -2.29 -7.78
N THR A 133 1.33 -2.78 -8.01
CA THR A 133 0.68 -2.75 -9.32
C THR A 133 -0.41 -1.68 -9.45
N THR A 134 -1.07 -1.31 -8.36
CA THR A 134 -2.31 -0.54 -8.45
C THR A 134 -2.45 0.42 -7.29
N ARG A 135 -2.94 1.63 -7.60
CA ARG A 135 -3.43 2.59 -6.62
C ARG A 135 -4.95 2.66 -6.71
N ILE A 136 -5.61 2.47 -5.57
CA ILE A 136 -7.04 2.64 -5.39
C ILE A 136 -7.25 3.86 -4.50
N GLN A 137 -8.11 4.77 -4.93
CA GLN A 137 -8.54 5.91 -4.13
C GLN A 137 -10.05 5.91 -3.95
N THR A 138 -10.50 6.14 -2.73
CA THR A 138 -11.93 6.20 -2.40
C THR A 138 -12.28 7.59 -1.89
N VAL A 139 -13.25 8.22 -2.53
CA VAL A 139 -13.85 9.49 -2.11
C VAL A 139 -15.13 9.16 -1.36
N TYR A 140 -15.27 9.72 -0.16
CA TYR A 140 -16.43 9.54 0.70
C TYR A 140 -17.35 10.75 0.67
N GLN A 141 -18.61 10.53 1.04
CA GLN A 141 -19.51 11.63 1.36
C GLN A 141 -18.93 12.51 2.49
N PRO A 142 -19.16 13.84 2.46
CA PRO A 142 -18.75 14.72 3.55
C PRO A 142 -19.30 14.24 4.90
N GLY A 143 -18.42 14.13 5.91
CA GLY A 143 -18.81 13.69 7.27
C GLY A 143 -19.32 12.25 7.40
N SER A 144 -19.16 11.40 6.37
CA SER A 144 -19.70 10.03 6.35
C SER A 144 -18.64 9.02 5.91
N PHE A 145 -18.93 7.74 6.20
CA PHE A 145 -18.19 6.56 5.72
C PHE A 145 -18.81 5.96 4.44
N ALA A 146 -19.88 6.55 3.92
CA ALA A 146 -20.48 6.14 2.65
C ALA A 146 -19.54 6.50 1.48
N PRO A 147 -19.02 5.53 0.72
CA PRO A 147 -18.21 5.82 -0.44
C PRO A 147 -19.08 6.44 -1.54
N LEU A 148 -18.54 7.40 -2.28
CA LEU A 148 -19.15 8.00 -3.47
C LEU A 148 -18.50 7.48 -4.74
N ILE A 149 -17.16 7.51 -4.75
CA ILE A 149 -16.36 7.20 -5.93
C ILE A 149 -15.18 6.34 -5.49
N ARG A 150 -14.92 5.27 -6.24
CA ARG A 150 -13.66 4.52 -6.16
C ARG A 150 -12.96 4.59 -7.50
N ILE A 151 -11.73 5.04 -7.46
CA ILE A 151 -10.86 5.27 -8.61
C ILE A 151 -9.73 4.25 -8.51
N GLU A 152 -9.62 3.37 -9.51
CA GLU A 152 -8.48 2.46 -9.65
C GLU A 152 -7.56 2.98 -10.75
N THR A 153 -6.27 3.00 -10.50
CA THR A 153 -5.24 3.43 -11.45
C THR A 153 -4.08 2.45 -11.39
N ASP A 154 -3.72 1.88 -12.54
CA ASP A 154 -2.52 1.07 -12.66
C ASP A 154 -1.27 1.93 -12.38
N ASN A 155 -0.28 1.38 -11.69
CA ASN A 155 0.91 2.15 -11.34
C ASN A 155 1.74 2.51 -12.59
N GLY A 156 1.78 1.68 -13.62
CA GLY A 156 2.41 2.01 -14.89
C GLY A 156 1.72 3.18 -15.59
N GLU A 157 0.38 3.24 -15.54
CA GLU A 157 -0.36 4.42 -16.01
C GLU A 157 -0.04 5.67 -15.17
N ARG A 158 0.05 5.52 -13.86
CA ARG A 158 0.42 6.62 -12.96
C ARG A 158 1.83 7.13 -13.22
N GLU A 159 2.77 6.25 -13.53
CA GLU A 159 4.16 6.59 -13.86
C GLU A 159 4.26 7.38 -15.17
N LYS A 160 3.42 7.08 -16.17
CA LYS A 160 3.33 7.90 -17.40
C LYS A 160 2.89 9.35 -17.12
N ALA A 161 2.18 9.59 -16.02
CA ALA A 161 1.76 10.92 -15.62
C ALA A 161 2.86 11.70 -14.88
N GLN A 162 4.01 11.08 -14.61
CA GLN A 162 5.17 11.78 -14.07
C GLN A 162 5.86 12.56 -15.18
N CYS A 163 5.82 13.88 -15.09
CA CYS A 163 6.46 14.79 -16.01
C CYS A 163 7.61 15.50 -15.28
N ARG A 164 8.70 15.76 -15.98
CA ARG A 164 9.77 16.64 -15.46
C ARG A 164 9.29 18.08 -15.47
N SER A 165 9.62 18.80 -14.42
CA SER A 165 9.48 20.26 -14.37
C SER A 165 10.38 20.93 -15.41
N LEU A 166 10.03 22.16 -15.76
CA LEU A 166 10.83 23.03 -16.61
C LEU A 166 12.23 23.21 -16.03
N ALA A 167 12.34 23.35 -14.70
CA ALA A 167 13.62 23.46 -14.00
C ALA A 167 14.50 22.22 -14.22
N GLU A 168 13.95 21.02 -14.01
CA GLU A 168 14.66 19.75 -14.20
C GLU A 168 15.11 19.57 -15.65
N LYS A 169 14.26 19.92 -16.62
CA LYS A 169 14.57 19.79 -18.04
C LYS A 169 15.71 20.72 -18.46
N ILE A 170 15.64 22.01 -18.10
CA ILE A 170 16.70 22.98 -18.42
C ILE A 170 18.01 22.60 -17.72
N GLN A 171 17.94 22.15 -16.46
CA GLN A 171 19.11 21.72 -15.72
C GLN A 171 19.81 20.52 -16.40
N GLN A 172 19.03 19.57 -16.93
CA GLN A 172 19.55 18.42 -17.65
C GLN A 172 20.16 18.80 -19.01
N GLU A 173 19.50 19.69 -19.76
CA GLU A 173 19.99 20.16 -21.08
C GLU A 173 21.26 21.01 -20.95
N GLY A 174 21.43 21.77 -19.86
CA GLY A 174 22.63 22.58 -19.61
C GLY A 174 23.87 21.79 -19.14
N SER A 175 23.74 20.48 -18.94
CA SER A 175 24.80 19.60 -18.44
C SER A 175 25.54 18.88 -19.57
N GLU A 176 25.93 19.60 -20.63
CA GLU A 176 26.57 19.02 -21.83
C GLU A 176 27.98 18.44 -21.56
N ASP A 177 28.70 18.92 -20.54
CA ASP A 177 30.10 18.53 -20.25
C ASP A 177 30.26 17.45 -19.15
N GLY A 178 29.17 16.79 -18.73
CA GLY A 178 29.22 15.75 -17.68
C GLY A 178 29.43 16.28 -16.25
N HIS A 179 29.58 17.59 -16.07
CA HIS A 179 29.47 18.26 -14.78
C HIS A 179 28.01 18.66 -14.55
N GLY A 180 27.32 17.97 -13.64
CA GLY A 180 25.94 18.29 -13.30
C GLY A 180 25.81 19.72 -12.76
N VAL A 181 25.24 20.62 -13.57
CA VAL A 181 24.83 21.93 -13.09
C VAL A 181 23.64 21.71 -12.16
N VAL A 182 23.72 22.21 -10.93
CA VAL A 182 22.60 22.19 -9.97
C VAL A 182 22.10 23.61 -9.82
N PHE A 183 20.83 23.85 -10.09
CA PHE A 183 20.25 25.18 -9.94
C PHE A 183 20.06 25.55 -8.47
N PRO A 184 20.33 26.81 -8.08
CA PRO A 184 19.93 27.33 -6.78
C PRO A 184 18.42 27.20 -6.57
N ALA A 185 17.98 26.96 -5.33
CA ALA A 185 16.57 26.78 -5.00
C ALA A 185 15.68 27.96 -5.42
N GLU A 186 16.21 29.19 -5.38
CA GLU A 186 15.51 30.40 -5.81
C GLU A 186 15.18 30.37 -7.32
N LEU A 187 16.13 29.88 -8.14
CA LEU A 187 15.93 29.73 -9.58
C LEU A 187 14.93 28.61 -9.88
N VAL A 188 15.01 27.48 -9.16
CA VAL A 188 14.03 26.39 -9.25
C VAL A 188 12.63 26.92 -8.96
N GLY A 189 12.43 27.62 -7.83
CA GLY A 189 11.13 28.18 -7.48
C GLY A 189 10.62 29.24 -8.47
N LEU A 190 11.51 29.99 -9.13
CA LEU A 190 11.13 30.91 -10.20
C LEU A 190 10.66 30.16 -11.46
N LEU A 191 11.41 29.14 -11.88
CA LEU A 191 11.06 28.31 -13.03
C LEU A 191 9.77 27.52 -12.79
N ASP A 192 9.55 26.99 -11.58
CA ASP A 192 8.31 26.30 -11.20
C ASP A 192 7.10 27.25 -11.24
N ARG A 193 7.25 28.47 -10.73
CA ARG A 193 6.21 29.50 -10.80
C ARG A 193 5.90 29.85 -12.25
N LEU A 194 6.94 30.06 -13.05
CA LEU A 194 6.80 30.39 -14.46
C LEU A 194 6.15 29.26 -15.27
N GLU A 195 6.51 28.01 -15.01
CA GLU A 195 5.85 26.85 -15.60
C GLU A 195 4.35 26.85 -15.25
N GLY A 196 3.99 27.08 -13.98
CA GLY A 196 2.60 27.20 -13.55
C GLY A 196 1.85 28.32 -14.27
N GLU A 197 2.46 29.50 -14.38
CA GLU A 197 1.89 30.64 -15.12
C GLU A 197 1.69 30.35 -16.61
N ILE A 198 2.64 29.66 -17.25
CA ILE A 198 2.54 29.28 -18.66
C ILE A 198 1.43 28.24 -18.85
N ARG A 199 1.38 27.20 -18.01
CA ARG A 199 0.33 26.17 -18.04
C ARG A 199 -1.07 26.76 -17.83
N ALA A 200 -1.19 27.78 -16.98
CA ALA A 200 -2.43 28.50 -16.74
C ALA A 200 -2.73 29.61 -17.77
N ASN A 201 -1.86 29.80 -18.77
CA ASN A 201 -1.95 30.86 -19.77
C ASN A 201 -2.10 32.27 -19.16
N CYS A 202 -1.40 32.53 -18.04
CA CYS A 202 -1.51 33.75 -17.26
C CYS A 202 -0.14 34.32 -16.82
N VAL A 203 0.83 34.33 -17.73
CA VAL A 203 2.21 34.82 -17.46
C VAL A 203 2.22 36.27 -17.00
N SER A 204 2.73 36.48 -15.77
CA SER A 204 2.76 37.76 -15.09
C SER A 204 3.69 38.76 -15.78
N SER A 205 3.47 40.05 -15.54
CA SER A 205 4.35 41.10 -16.07
C SER A 205 5.77 41.00 -15.53
N GLU A 206 5.91 40.59 -14.26
CA GLU A 206 7.20 40.34 -13.61
C GLU A 206 7.96 39.21 -14.32
N SER A 207 7.30 38.07 -14.53
CA SER A 207 7.86 36.94 -15.29
C SER A 207 8.25 37.34 -16.71
N ARG A 208 7.42 38.11 -17.42
CA ARG A 208 7.74 38.62 -18.76
C ARG A 208 8.95 39.53 -18.77
N GLN A 209 9.08 40.41 -17.77
CA GLN A 209 10.21 41.32 -17.65
C GLN A 209 11.51 40.56 -17.34
N TRP A 210 11.44 39.58 -16.43
CA TRP A 210 12.58 38.71 -16.11
C TRP A 210 13.03 37.93 -17.36
N LEU A 211 12.09 37.33 -18.10
CA LEU A 211 12.41 36.64 -19.36
C LEU A 211 13.07 37.56 -20.39
N ALA A 212 12.57 38.79 -20.54
CA ALA A 212 13.16 39.77 -21.43
C ALA A 212 14.60 40.14 -21.03
N GLN A 213 14.89 40.27 -19.73
CA GLN A 213 16.25 40.50 -19.22
C GLN A 213 17.18 39.32 -19.53
N CYS A 214 16.66 38.09 -19.50
CA CYS A 214 17.39 36.88 -19.86
C CYS A 214 17.45 36.62 -21.38
N GLY A 215 16.82 37.44 -22.22
CA GLY A 215 16.73 37.21 -23.68
C GLY A 215 15.89 35.99 -24.06
N LEU A 216 14.95 35.58 -23.21
CA LEU A 216 14.04 34.45 -23.41
C LEU A 216 12.62 34.93 -23.73
N THR A 217 11.85 34.07 -24.40
CA THR A 217 10.42 34.31 -24.66
C THR A 217 9.56 33.25 -23.99
N VAL A 218 8.29 33.60 -23.75
CA VAL A 218 7.30 32.68 -23.19
C VAL A 218 7.09 31.49 -24.12
N GLU A 219 7.02 31.73 -25.43
CA GLU A 219 6.80 30.70 -26.44
C GLU A 219 7.94 29.68 -26.46
N ARG A 220 9.19 30.15 -26.30
CA ARG A 220 10.37 29.28 -26.25
C ARG A 220 10.34 28.38 -25.01
N LEU A 221 9.96 28.92 -23.85
CA LEU A 221 9.85 28.11 -22.63
C LEU A 221 8.63 27.19 -22.66
N ALA A 222 7.51 27.65 -23.21
CA ALA A 222 6.33 26.82 -23.39
C ALA A 222 6.62 25.58 -24.26
N ALA A 223 7.45 25.71 -25.29
CA ALA A 223 7.90 24.58 -26.11
C ALA A 223 8.77 23.58 -25.32
N GLN A 224 9.36 23.99 -24.19
CA GLN A 224 10.15 23.11 -23.33
C GLN A 224 9.32 22.39 -22.26
N ILE A 225 8.12 22.89 -21.92
CA ILE A 225 7.27 22.27 -20.90
C ILE A 225 6.76 20.91 -21.40
N GLU A 226 6.94 19.88 -20.58
CA GLU A 226 6.38 18.55 -20.89
C GLU A 226 4.84 18.58 -20.77
N PRO A 227 4.12 17.98 -21.74
CA PRO A 227 2.67 17.91 -21.68
C PRO A 227 2.21 17.08 -20.49
N VAL A 228 1.14 17.51 -19.82
CA VAL A 228 0.53 16.71 -18.74
C VAL A 228 -0.18 15.52 -19.36
N TYR A 229 0.23 14.31 -18.97
CA TYR A 229 -0.53 13.11 -19.27
C TYR A 229 -1.61 12.86 -18.21
N LEU A 230 -2.84 12.64 -18.66
CA LEU A 230 -3.93 12.18 -17.78
C LEU A 230 -3.93 10.65 -17.79
N PRO A 231 -3.59 10.01 -16.66
CA PRO A 231 -3.48 8.56 -16.62
C PRO A 231 -4.85 7.92 -16.78
N GLU A 232 -4.88 6.77 -17.47
CA GLU A 232 -6.10 5.98 -17.59
C GLU A 232 -6.55 5.44 -16.23
N ARG A 233 -7.85 5.53 -15.94
CA ARG A 233 -8.42 5.13 -14.63
C ARG A 233 -9.74 4.41 -14.82
N LYS A 234 -10.00 3.45 -13.94
CA LYS A 234 -11.31 2.82 -13.80
C LYS A 234 -12.07 3.50 -12.68
N ILE A 235 -13.26 4.01 -12.99
CA ILE A 235 -14.10 4.75 -12.04
C ILE A 235 -15.33 3.90 -11.69
N HIS A 236 -15.58 3.76 -10.39
CA HIS A 236 -16.74 3.09 -9.82
C HIS A 236 -17.55 4.12 -9.03
N LEU A 237 -18.84 4.25 -9.35
CA LEU A 237 -19.77 5.13 -8.64
C LEU A 237 -20.66 4.29 -7.71
N TYR A 238 -20.76 4.71 -6.46
CA TYR A 238 -21.68 4.15 -5.49
C TYR A 238 -22.92 5.04 -5.43
N HIS A 239 -24.10 4.42 -5.48
CA HIS A 239 -25.42 5.07 -5.47
C HIS A 239 -26.25 4.55 -4.31
#